data_AF-A0A0B8QF36-F1
#
_entry.id   AF-A0A0B8QF36-F1
#
_cell.length_a   1.000
_cell.length_b   1.000
_cell.length_c   1.000
_cell.angle_alpha   90.00
_cell.angle_beta   90.00
_cell.angle_gamma   90.00
#
_symmetry.space_group_name_H-M   'P 1'
#
loop_
_entity.id
_entity.type
_entity.pdbx_description
1 polymer ?
#
loop_
_entity_poly.entity_id
_entity_poly.type
_entity_poly.pdbx_seq_one_letter_code
_entity_poly.pdbx_strand_id
1 'polypeptide(L)'
;MLAKPPSASNSSDTELTPERFNSVINFSNFLLHVLRVSTKQDVALDDKRLLEQFEQYLLKKDQLNTHERIDAVKAFVFALLKTKYLFDQYIIKREFAQGEDKWSLKRLHFYNDKSQSYINTFDSSATNDNEDGFEGINRRILMLLSALHVSTPTLVYKHWLNGALYQLYYMDEISPVAYLEKLEHLARQFVFGRFLQPEGAEYFDMIYQGTGYRALDTNDQSVMDILRYGEIENNLVFNYLDYLLWCDGIESGADAVINQFEFTFRSSVEHFYPQHPLDGHKKLDNSELHRFGNLCLISHSKNSKLSNVQPSAKRDHFKAAINDRSIDTLKLYEMIQHLNNSGEWGVKQIHEHERQMIEILKKDSKTGANG
;
A
#
# COMPACT_ATOMS: atom_id res chain seq x y z
N MET A 1 41.70 20.79 -6.35
CA MET A 1 41.10 21.91 -5.59
C MET A 1 39.60 21.65 -5.51
N LEU A 2 39.06 21.47 -4.30
CA LEU A 2 37.62 21.28 -4.09
C LEU A 2 36.94 22.66 -4.15
N ALA A 3 35.90 22.79 -4.98
CA ALA A 3 35.14 24.03 -5.13
C ALA A 3 34.50 24.43 -3.79
N LYS A 4 34.56 25.73 -3.44
CA LYS A 4 33.92 26.25 -2.23
C LYS A 4 32.39 26.10 -2.35
N PRO A 5 31.67 25.80 -1.26
CA PRO A 5 30.20 25.77 -1.28
C PRO A 5 29.64 27.18 -1.53
N PRO A 6 28.46 27.32 -2.14
CA PRO A 6 27.79 28.61 -2.27
C PRO A 6 27.45 29.17 -0.88
N SER A 7 27.62 30.47 -0.70
CA SER A 7 27.21 31.18 0.51
C SER A 7 25.69 31.19 0.64
N ALA A 8 25.18 30.72 1.77
CA ALA A 8 23.76 30.78 2.11
C ALA A 8 23.30 32.24 2.20
N SER A 9 22.39 32.64 1.31
CA SER A 9 21.65 33.89 1.44
C SER A 9 20.58 33.72 2.51
N ASN A 10 20.69 34.48 3.60
CA ASN A 10 19.61 34.63 4.58
C ASN A 10 18.43 35.33 3.90
N SER A 11 17.42 34.57 3.47
CA SER A 11 16.11 35.11 3.07
C SER A 11 15.14 34.96 4.23
N SER A 12 14.72 36.11 4.76
CA SER A 12 13.60 36.30 5.68
C SER A 12 12.28 35.72 5.14
N ASP A 13 11.48 35.14 6.05
CA ASP A 13 10.05 34.80 5.95
C ASP A 13 9.46 34.75 4.54
N THR A 14 9.76 33.64 3.84
CA THR A 14 8.95 33.19 2.70
C THR A 14 7.98 32.17 3.25
N GLU A 15 6.67 32.40 3.13
CA GLU A 15 5.70 31.30 3.18
C GLU A 15 6.24 30.20 2.28
N LEU A 16 6.65 29.07 2.88
CA LEU A 16 7.23 27.95 2.18
C LEU A 16 6.19 27.49 1.15
N THR A 17 6.42 27.79 -0.13
CA THR A 17 5.69 27.15 -1.22
C THR A 17 5.79 25.65 -0.97
N PRO A 18 4.67 24.91 -0.88
CA PRO A 18 4.71 23.48 -0.59
C PRO A 18 5.65 22.78 -1.57
N GLU A 19 6.59 21.98 -1.05
CA GLU A 19 7.42 21.15 -1.90
C GLU A 19 6.51 20.26 -2.75
N ARG A 20 6.75 20.22 -4.08
CA ARG A 20 5.91 19.46 -5.02
C ARG A 20 5.80 17.98 -4.62
N PHE A 21 6.87 17.40 -4.07
CA PHE A 21 6.90 15.98 -3.71
C PHE A 21 7.29 15.77 -2.25
N ASN A 22 6.49 14.97 -1.55
CA ASN A 22 6.81 14.49 -0.21
C ASN A 22 7.13 12.99 -0.22
N SER A 23 8.25 12.64 0.44
CA SER A 23 8.73 11.26 0.55
C SER A 23 7.88 10.42 1.49
N VAL A 24 7.70 9.15 1.15
CA VAL A 24 7.04 8.14 2.01
C VAL A 24 7.88 7.70 3.21
N ILE A 25 9.14 8.14 3.30
CA ILE A 25 10.09 7.79 4.36
C ILE A 25 11.06 8.94 4.64
N ASN A 26 11.50 9.09 5.90
CA ASN A 26 12.54 10.03 6.27
C ASN A 26 13.95 9.44 6.05
N PHE A 27 14.98 10.29 6.11
CA PHE A 27 16.35 9.88 5.82
C PHE A 27 16.89 8.81 6.79
N SER A 28 16.67 8.98 8.10
CA SER A 28 17.17 8.04 9.12
C SER A 28 16.63 6.62 8.94
N ASN A 29 15.32 6.49 8.69
CA ASN A 29 14.72 5.18 8.42
C ASN A 29 15.20 4.65 7.05
N PHE A 30 15.31 5.50 6.04
CA PHE A 30 15.82 5.10 4.72
C PHE A 30 17.21 4.46 4.79
N LEU A 31 18.12 4.98 5.64
CA LEU A 31 19.43 4.38 5.88
C LEU A 31 19.34 2.93 6.37
N LEU A 32 18.39 2.61 7.25
CA LEU A 32 18.15 1.24 7.73
C LEU A 32 17.62 0.33 6.62
N HIS A 33 16.74 0.82 5.75
CA HIS A 33 16.30 0.07 4.57
C HIS A 33 17.48 -0.26 3.64
N VAL A 34 18.34 0.72 3.35
CA VAL A 34 19.55 0.51 2.53
C VAL A 34 20.48 -0.51 3.19
N LEU A 35 20.69 -0.40 4.50
CA LEU A 35 21.55 -1.32 5.24
C LEU A 35 20.99 -2.75 5.17
N ARG A 36 19.68 -2.93 5.37
CA ARG A 36 19.01 -4.24 5.27
C ARG A 36 19.11 -4.84 3.87
N VAL A 37 18.81 -4.04 2.83
CA VAL A 37 18.88 -4.47 1.43
C VAL A 37 20.28 -4.89 1.01
N SER A 38 21.29 -4.07 1.34
CA SER A 38 22.68 -4.31 0.94
C SER A 38 23.34 -5.47 1.70
N THR A 39 23.01 -5.64 2.98
CA THR A 39 23.58 -6.74 3.80
C THR A 39 22.80 -8.04 3.71
N LYS A 40 21.52 -7.98 3.30
CA LYS A 40 20.55 -9.08 3.38
C LYS A 40 20.47 -9.71 4.78
N GLN A 41 20.72 -8.91 5.81
CA GLN A 41 20.62 -9.31 7.21
C GLN A 41 19.32 -8.76 7.82
N ASP A 42 18.89 -9.34 8.94
CA ASP A 42 17.67 -8.91 9.63
C ASP A 42 17.87 -7.63 10.44
N VAL A 43 18.10 -6.53 9.73
CA VAL A 43 18.31 -5.19 10.30
C VAL A 43 16.96 -4.63 10.76
N ALA A 44 16.89 -4.22 12.02
CA ALA A 44 15.71 -3.54 12.55
C ALA A 44 15.50 -2.19 11.83
N LEU A 45 14.25 -1.90 11.45
CA LEU A 45 13.88 -0.68 10.72
C LEU A 45 13.48 0.48 11.64
N ASP A 46 13.86 0.43 12.92
CA ASP A 46 13.61 1.47 13.92
C ASP A 46 14.79 2.43 14.00
N ASP A 47 14.58 3.70 13.64
CA ASP A 47 15.62 4.73 13.67
C ASP A 47 16.21 4.99 15.06
N LYS A 48 15.49 4.65 16.14
CA LYS A 48 16.05 4.68 17.50
C LYS A 48 17.22 3.71 17.68
N ARG A 49 17.28 2.66 16.85
CA ARG A 49 18.35 1.66 16.85
C ARG A 49 19.39 1.94 15.75
N LEU A 50 19.32 3.06 15.03
CA LEU A 50 20.17 3.35 13.86
C LEU A 50 21.67 3.10 14.14
N LEU A 51 22.19 3.66 15.23
CA LEU A 51 23.61 3.52 15.58
C LEU A 51 23.98 2.06 15.91
N GLU A 52 23.16 1.38 16.71
CA GLU A 52 23.34 -0.04 17.06
C GLU A 52 23.36 -0.91 15.80
N GLN A 53 22.41 -0.71 14.89
CA GLN A 53 22.32 -1.46 13.64
C GLN A 53 23.54 -1.21 12.74
N PHE A 54 24.02 0.03 12.62
CA PHE A 54 25.22 0.35 11.85
C PHE A 54 26.48 -0.25 12.48
N GLU A 55 26.60 -0.24 13.80
CA GLU A 55 27.72 -0.89 14.49
C GLU A 55 27.72 -2.40 14.27
N GLN A 56 26.57 -3.04 14.37
CA GLN A 56 26.42 -4.49 14.24
C GLN A 56 26.58 -4.97 12.79
N TYR A 57 25.99 -4.29 11.81
CA TYR A 57 25.89 -4.82 10.45
C TYR A 57 26.84 -4.16 9.44
N LEU A 58 27.29 -2.93 9.68
CA LEU A 58 28.22 -2.23 8.79
C LEU A 58 29.64 -2.18 9.34
N LEU A 59 29.81 -1.62 10.55
CA LEU A 59 31.14 -1.33 11.09
C LEU A 59 31.82 -2.55 11.69
N LYS A 60 31.04 -3.46 12.31
CA LYS A 60 31.49 -4.73 12.89
C LYS A 60 32.84 -4.58 13.60
N LYS A 61 32.93 -3.63 14.53
CA LYS A 61 34.21 -3.12 15.07
C LYS A 61 35.12 -4.22 15.64
N ASP A 62 34.52 -5.28 16.18
CA ASP A 62 35.26 -6.41 16.78
C ASP A 62 35.67 -7.48 15.75
N GLN A 63 35.17 -7.41 14.52
CA GLN A 63 35.38 -8.41 13.46
C GLN A 63 36.18 -7.86 12.27
N LEU A 64 36.09 -6.56 11.99
CA LEU A 64 36.71 -5.93 10.83
C LEU A 64 37.88 -5.03 11.22
N ASN A 65 38.98 -5.15 10.50
CA ASN A 65 40.10 -4.22 10.61
C ASN A 65 39.77 -2.86 9.96
N THR A 66 40.65 -1.88 10.13
CA THR A 66 40.42 -0.50 9.61
C THR A 66 40.23 -0.44 8.10
N HIS A 67 40.96 -1.24 7.32
CA HIS A 67 40.84 -1.24 5.87
C HIS A 67 39.50 -1.84 5.42
N GLU A 68 39.13 -2.99 5.98
CA GLU A 68 37.85 -3.65 5.71
C GLU A 68 36.65 -2.75 6.06
N ARG A 69 36.74 -1.99 7.17
CA ARG A 69 35.71 -1.01 7.53
C ARG A 69 35.59 0.13 6.53
N ILE A 70 36.71 0.62 5.99
CA ILE A 70 36.70 1.65 4.95
C ILE A 70 36.00 1.11 3.70
N ASP A 71 36.29 -0.12 3.30
CA ASP A 71 35.67 -0.73 2.12
C ASP A 71 34.19 -1.04 2.33
N ALA A 72 33.80 -1.51 3.52
CA ALA A 72 32.39 -1.69 3.89
C ALA A 72 31.61 -0.36 3.83
N VAL A 73 32.18 0.72 4.36
CA VAL A 73 31.56 2.06 4.29
C VAL A 73 31.44 2.55 2.85
N LYS A 74 32.47 2.37 2.01
CA LYS A 74 32.40 2.73 0.58
C LYS A 74 31.31 1.92 -0.14
N ALA A 75 31.22 0.62 0.12
CA ALA A 75 30.20 -0.25 -0.45
C ALA A 75 28.79 0.19 -0.01
N PHE A 76 28.61 0.56 1.26
CA PHE A 76 27.36 1.10 1.77
C PHE A 76 27.00 2.44 1.11
N VAL A 77 27.94 3.36 0.94
CA VAL A 77 27.69 4.64 0.25
C VAL A 77 27.24 4.41 -1.19
N PHE A 78 27.87 3.46 -1.91
CA PHE A 78 27.40 3.09 -3.24
C PHE A 78 25.99 2.50 -3.20
N ALA A 79 25.71 1.59 -2.25
CA ALA A 79 24.37 1.03 -2.07
C ALA A 79 23.32 2.09 -1.75
N LEU A 80 23.66 3.10 -0.95
CA LEU A 80 22.81 4.24 -0.63
C LEU A 80 22.45 5.04 -1.87
N LEU A 81 23.45 5.39 -2.69
CA LEU A 81 23.22 6.13 -3.93
C LEU A 81 22.38 5.33 -4.93
N LYS A 82 22.71 4.04 -5.14
CA LYS A 82 21.93 3.14 -6.01
C LYS A 82 20.48 3.03 -5.52
N THR A 83 20.28 2.76 -4.23
CA THR A 83 18.93 2.59 -3.67
C THR A 83 18.15 3.90 -3.72
N LYS A 84 18.80 5.05 -3.50
CA LYS A 84 18.14 6.36 -3.62
C LYS A 84 17.70 6.65 -5.04
N TYR A 85 18.55 6.35 -6.02
CA TYR A 85 18.18 6.44 -7.43
C TYR A 85 16.95 5.56 -7.73
N LEU A 86 16.99 4.28 -7.33
CA LEU A 86 15.86 3.36 -7.51
C LEU A 86 14.58 3.84 -6.81
N PHE A 87 14.71 4.36 -5.59
CA PHE A 87 13.61 4.93 -4.83
C PHE A 87 12.96 6.10 -5.58
N ASP A 88 13.76 7.03 -6.09
CA ASP A 88 13.25 8.21 -6.80
C ASP A 88 12.57 7.85 -8.12
N GLN A 89 12.97 6.76 -8.76
CA GLN A 89 12.37 6.31 -10.02
C GLN A 89 11.11 5.47 -9.75
N TYR A 90 11.15 4.49 -8.84
CA TYR A 90 10.20 3.37 -8.83
C TYR A 90 9.35 3.24 -7.54
N ILE A 91 9.49 4.17 -6.60
CA ILE A 91 8.68 4.22 -5.38
C ILE A 91 7.74 5.41 -5.43
N ILE A 92 6.51 5.20 -4.95
CA ILE A 92 5.50 6.25 -4.88
C ILE A 92 5.92 7.41 -3.98
N LYS A 93 5.39 8.58 -4.31
CA LYS A 93 5.58 9.81 -3.56
C LYS A 93 4.28 10.61 -3.57
N ARG A 94 4.09 11.42 -2.55
CA ARG A 94 2.94 12.32 -2.49
C ARG A 94 3.24 13.54 -3.37
N GLU A 95 2.35 13.88 -4.30
CA GLU A 95 2.51 14.99 -5.23
C GLU A 95 1.46 16.07 -4.96
N PHE A 96 1.95 17.30 -4.73
CA PHE A 96 1.15 18.52 -4.67
C PHE A 96 1.30 19.25 -6.01
N ALA A 97 0.26 19.16 -6.85
CA ALA A 97 0.23 19.79 -8.16
C ALA A 97 -1.19 20.24 -8.48
N GLN A 98 -1.33 21.45 -9.06
CA GLN A 98 -2.62 21.99 -9.52
C GLN A 98 -3.72 22.06 -8.43
N GLY A 99 -3.33 22.22 -7.16
CA GLY A 99 -4.27 22.23 -6.03
C GLY A 99 -4.77 20.85 -5.59
N GLU A 100 -4.28 19.79 -6.25
CA GLU A 100 -4.52 18.41 -5.86
C GLU A 100 -3.36 17.87 -5.03
N ASP A 101 -3.69 16.94 -4.14
CA ASP A 101 -2.75 16.19 -3.33
C ASP A 101 -3.01 14.69 -3.59
N LYS A 102 -2.15 14.05 -4.37
CA LYS A 102 -2.35 12.66 -4.86
C LYS A 102 -1.10 11.81 -4.77
N TRP A 103 -1.27 10.49 -4.81
CA TRP A 103 -0.12 9.59 -4.97
C TRP A 103 0.38 9.66 -6.40
N SER A 104 1.70 9.66 -6.58
CA SER A 104 2.33 9.68 -7.89
C SER A 104 3.44 8.64 -7.97
N LEU A 105 3.59 8.06 -9.16
CA LEU A 105 4.70 7.20 -9.55
C LEU A 105 5.38 7.83 -10.76
N LYS A 106 6.18 8.87 -10.50
CA LYS A 106 6.81 9.69 -11.53
C LYS A 106 8.32 9.75 -11.36
N ARG A 107 9.03 9.86 -12.49
CA ARG A 107 10.47 10.08 -12.57
C ARG A 107 10.81 11.41 -13.22
N LEU A 108 11.95 11.98 -12.85
CA LEU A 108 12.50 13.14 -13.55
C LEU A 108 13.02 12.70 -14.93
N HIS A 109 12.56 13.38 -15.97
CA HIS A 109 12.97 13.19 -17.34
C HIS A 109 13.57 14.47 -17.90
N PHE A 110 14.74 14.34 -18.54
CA PHE A 110 15.42 15.44 -19.22
C PHE A 110 15.17 15.30 -20.73
N TYR A 111 14.51 16.28 -21.33
CA TYR A 111 14.44 16.39 -22.79
C TYR A 111 15.73 16.98 -23.36
N ASN A 112 16.37 17.85 -22.59
CA ASN A 112 17.70 18.42 -22.83
C ASN A 112 18.20 19.12 -21.55
N ASP A 113 19.42 19.67 -21.58
CA ASP A 113 20.06 20.36 -20.44
C ASP A 113 19.25 21.53 -19.86
N LYS A 114 18.26 22.06 -20.59
CA LYS A 114 17.44 23.20 -20.20
C LYS A 114 15.96 22.85 -19.98
N SER A 115 15.54 21.64 -20.31
CA SER A 115 14.14 21.22 -20.29
C SER A 115 14.00 19.88 -19.60
N GLN A 116 13.29 19.90 -18.47
CA GLN A 116 13.02 18.74 -17.65
C GLN A 116 11.57 18.73 -17.16
N SER A 117 10.98 17.55 -17.02
CA SER A 117 9.65 17.35 -16.45
C SER A 117 9.61 16.08 -15.62
N TYR A 118 8.56 15.93 -14.80
CA TYR A 118 8.26 14.66 -14.15
C TYR A 118 7.20 13.93 -14.98
N ILE A 119 7.58 12.78 -15.52
CA ILE A 119 6.72 11.91 -16.34
C ILE A 119 6.40 10.63 -15.58
N ASN A 120 5.44 9.84 -16.06
CA ASN A 120 5.17 8.52 -15.50
C ASN A 120 6.42 7.64 -15.53
N THR A 121 6.63 6.84 -14.48
CA THR A 121 7.87 6.07 -14.31
C THR A 121 8.09 5.10 -15.46
N PHE A 122 7.02 4.40 -15.83
CA PHE A 122 6.99 3.44 -16.93
C PHE A 122 6.30 4.00 -18.17
N ASP A 123 6.37 5.32 -18.36
CA ASP A 123 5.88 5.95 -19.57
C ASP A 123 6.58 5.36 -20.79
N SER A 124 5.78 4.85 -21.72
CA SER A 124 6.27 4.35 -22.99
C SER A 124 5.78 5.31 -24.06
N SER A 125 6.69 5.88 -24.86
CA SER A 125 6.33 6.78 -25.97
C SER A 125 5.43 6.14 -27.04
N ALA A 126 5.12 4.84 -26.91
CA ALA A 126 4.26 4.05 -27.78
C ALA A 126 2.81 3.93 -27.27
N THR A 127 2.56 4.18 -25.99
CA THR A 127 1.20 4.20 -25.41
C THR A 127 0.87 5.65 -25.08
N ASN A 128 -0.26 6.17 -25.58
CA ASN A 128 -0.80 7.48 -25.20
C ASN A 128 -1.31 7.44 -23.75
N ASP A 129 -0.47 7.02 -22.80
CA ASP A 129 -0.77 7.09 -21.39
C ASP A 129 -0.64 8.56 -21.00
N ASN A 130 -1.77 9.28 -21.02
CA ASN A 130 -1.82 10.64 -20.48
C ASN A 130 -1.16 10.64 -19.10
N GLU A 131 -0.29 11.61 -18.81
CA GLU A 131 0.44 11.69 -17.53
C GLU A 131 -0.50 11.68 -16.30
N ASP A 132 -1.77 12.06 -16.49
CA ASP A 132 -2.86 12.05 -15.51
C ASP A 132 -3.97 11.04 -15.84
N GLY A 133 -3.67 10.03 -16.67
CA GLY A 133 -4.59 8.96 -17.04
C GLY A 133 -4.78 7.90 -15.94
N PHE A 134 -5.87 7.14 -16.05
CA PHE A 134 -6.23 6.06 -15.13
C PHE A 134 -5.94 4.66 -15.68
N GLU A 135 -5.12 4.57 -16.72
CA GLU A 135 -4.84 3.34 -17.47
C GLU A 135 -3.34 2.98 -17.46
N GLY A 136 -3.04 1.77 -17.93
CA GLY A 136 -1.68 1.31 -18.13
C GLY A 136 -0.98 0.74 -16.90
N ILE A 137 0.17 0.11 -17.14
CA ILE A 137 0.92 -0.63 -16.12
C ILE A 137 1.48 0.29 -15.03
N ASN A 138 1.81 1.54 -15.37
CA ASN A 138 2.24 2.54 -14.39
C ASN A 138 1.14 2.80 -13.35
N ARG A 139 -0.13 2.90 -13.78
CA ARG A 139 -1.27 3.06 -12.87
C ARG A 139 -1.46 1.84 -12.00
N ARG A 140 -1.36 0.61 -12.53
CA ARG A 140 -1.47 -0.63 -11.74
C ARG A 140 -0.40 -0.73 -10.66
N ILE A 141 0.84 -0.37 -10.97
CA ILE A 141 1.94 -0.33 -9.98
C ILE A 141 1.69 0.78 -8.94
N LEU A 142 1.27 1.97 -9.37
CA LEU A 142 0.88 3.06 -8.48
C LEU A 142 -0.21 2.64 -7.49
N MET A 143 -1.27 1.97 -7.97
CA MET A 143 -2.38 1.49 -7.13
C MET A 143 -1.89 0.49 -6.09
N LEU A 144 -1.09 -0.50 -6.49
CA LEU A 144 -0.58 -1.52 -5.57
C LEU A 144 0.37 -0.93 -4.51
N LEU A 145 1.32 -0.07 -4.92
CA LEU A 145 2.21 0.61 -3.99
C LEU A 145 1.43 1.53 -3.04
N SER A 146 0.38 2.18 -3.52
CA SER A 146 -0.49 3.03 -2.69
C SER A 146 -1.26 2.20 -1.67
N ALA A 147 -1.84 1.06 -2.07
CA ALA A 147 -2.51 0.12 -1.17
C ALA A 147 -1.58 -0.37 -0.04
N LEU A 148 -0.34 -0.77 -0.40
CA LEU A 148 0.68 -1.17 0.56
C LEU A 148 1.03 -0.04 1.54
N HIS A 149 1.22 1.17 1.02
CA HIS A 149 1.63 2.31 1.82
C HIS A 149 0.55 2.80 2.79
N VAL A 150 -0.70 2.95 2.33
CA VAL A 150 -1.80 3.43 3.18
C VAL A 150 -2.16 2.44 4.28
N SER A 151 -1.83 1.16 4.09
CA SER A 151 -2.02 0.09 5.08
C SER A 151 -0.96 0.12 6.20
N THR A 152 0.22 0.69 5.96
CA THR A 152 1.36 0.70 6.89
C THR A 152 2.03 2.09 6.96
N PRO A 153 1.32 3.10 7.52
CA PRO A 153 1.82 4.47 7.55
C PRO A 153 3.06 4.64 8.45
N THR A 154 3.17 3.87 9.53
CA THR A 154 4.27 3.94 10.50
C THR A 154 5.61 3.56 9.88
N LEU A 155 6.64 4.40 10.06
CA LEU A 155 7.95 4.27 9.44
C LEU A 155 8.65 2.94 9.75
N VAL A 156 8.62 2.52 11.02
CA VAL A 156 9.28 1.28 11.50
C VAL A 156 8.71 0.01 10.86
N TYR A 157 7.45 0.06 10.42
CA TYR A 157 6.73 -1.09 9.86
C TYR A 157 6.62 -1.04 8.32
N LYS A 158 7.43 -0.22 7.63
CA LYS A 158 7.41 -0.14 6.16
C LYS A 158 8.10 -1.33 5.48
N HIS A 159 7.78 -2.55 5.89
CA HIS A 159 8.32 -3.76 5.30
C HIS A 159 7.99 -3.90 3.81
N TRP A 160 6.87 -3.34 3.34
CA TRP A 160 6.56 -3.27 1.90
C TRP A 160 7.61 -2.48 1.14
N LEU A 161 8.11 -1.37 1.71
CA LEU A 161 9.12 -0.53 1.09
C LEU A 161 10.46 -1.28 1.06
N ASN A 162 10.78 -2.00 2.15
CA ASN A 162 11.97 -2.83 2.18
C ASN A 162 11.92 -3.94 1.12
N GLY A 163 10.78 -4.63 0.98
CA GLY A 163 10.57 -5.64 -0.05
C GLY A 163 10.67 -5.06 -1.46
N ALA A 164 10.01 -3.94 -1.74
CA ALA A 164 10.08 -3.26 -3.04
C ALA A 164 11.52 -2.84 -3.38
N LEU A 165 12.24 -2.21 -2.44
CA LEU A 165 13.64 -1.82 -2.63
C LEU A 165 14.56 -3.03 -2.80
N TYR A 166 14.32 -4.14 -2.08
CA TYR A 166 15.08 -5.36 -2.26
C TYR A 166 14.94 -5.91 -3.68
N GLN A 167 13.71 -6.00 -4.18
CA GLN A 167 13.45 -6.47 -5.55
C GLN A 167 14.14 -5.55 -6.57
N LEU A 168 13.94 -4.23 -6.48
CA LEU A 168 14.57 -3.25 -7.37
C LEU A 168 16.10 -3.30 -7.33
N TYR A 169 16.70 -3.47 -6.14
CA TYR A 169 18.15 -3.44 -5.98
C TYR A 169 18.85 -4.63 -6.66
N TYR A 170 18.20 -5.79 -6.68
CA TYR A 170 18.76 -7.03 -7.22
C TYR A 170 18.19 -7.44 -8.59
N MET A 171 17.29 -6.63 -9.18
CA MET A 171 16.92 -6.77 -10.59
C MET A 171 18.09 -6.35 -11.48
N ASP A 172 18.42 -7.19 -12.47
CA ASP A 172 19.42 -6.85 -13.51
C ASP A 172 18.89 -5.76 -14.44
N GLU A 173 17.62 -5.88 -14.86
CA GLU A 173 16.89 -4.91 -15.65
C GLU A 173 15.49 -4.71 -15.07
N ILE A 174 15.05 -3.45 -14.96
CA ILE A 174 13.75 -3.10 -14.37
C ILE A 174 12.75 -2.91 -15.50
N SER A 175 11.95 -3.94 -15.76
CA SER A 175 10.77 -3.85 -16.62
C SER A 175 9.50 -3.66 -15.79
N PRO A 176 8.48 -2.93 -16.31
CA PRO A 176 7.25 -2.70 -15.56
C PRO A 176 6.51 -4.00 -15.23
N VAL A 177 6.50 -4.97 -16.15
CA VAL A 177 5.83 -6.27 -15.96
C VAL A 177 6.50 -7.07 -14.85
N ALA A 178 7.83 -7.23 -14.92
CA ALA A 178 8.56 -7.98 -13.90
C ALA A 178 8.48 -7.30 -12.53
N TYR A 179 8.52 -5.97 -12.47
CA TYR A 179 8.40 -5.25 -11.20
C TYR A 179 7.00 -5.41 -10.60
N LEU A 180 5.95 -5.29 -11.41
CA LEU A 180 4.58 -5.54 -10.97
C LEU A 180 4.41 -6.96 -10.42
N GLU A 181 4.89 -7.98 -11.13
CA GLU A 181 4.84 -9.38 -10.67
C GLU A 181 5.53 -9.56 -9.30
N LYS A 182 6.71 -8.95 -9.09
CA LYS A 182 7.40 -8.99 -7.80
C LYS A 182 6.63 -8.27 -6.69
N LEU A 183 6.01 -7.13 -6.99
CA LEU A 183 5.19 -6.40 -6.01
C LEU A 183 3.91 -7.15 -5.65
N GLU A 184 3.24 -7.76 -6.63
CA GLU A 184 2.06 -8.57 -6.35
C GLU A 184 2.44 -9.82 -5.56
N HIS A 185 3.55 -10.48 -5.89
CA HIS A 185 4.06 -11.58 -5.07
C HIS A 185 4.31 -11.13 -3.62
N LEU A 186 4.95 -9.97 -3.42
CA LEU A 186 5.17 -9.40 -2.09
C LEU A 186 3.86 -9.12 -1.34
N ALA A 187 2.85 -8.56 -2.02
CA ALA A 187 1.55 -8.28 -1.42
C ALA A 187 0.84 -9.59 -1.01
N ARG A 188 0.88 -10.62 -1.86
CA ARG A 188 0.33 -11.95 -1.57
C ARG A 188 1.03 -12.61 -0.38
N GLN A 189 2.35 -12.51 -0.29
CA GLN A 189 3.11 -12.97 0.88
C GLN A 189 2.60 -12.32 2.16
N PHE A 190 2.42 -11.00 2.17
CA PHE A 190 1.96 -10.31 3.38
C PHE A 190 0.51 -10.65 3.72
N VAL A 191 -0.39 -10.68 2.74
CA VAL A 191 -1.80 -10.95 2.98
C VAL A 191 -2.03 -12.41 3.36
N PHE A 192 -1.52 -13.36 2.58
CA PHE A 192 -1.83 -14.79 2.73
C PHE A 192 -0.77 -15.58 3.51
N GLY A 193 0.45 -15.08 3.63
CA GLY A 193 1.52 -15.69 4.42
C GLY A 193 1.62 -15.14 5.84
N ARG A 194 1.09 -13.93 6.09
CA ARG A 194 1.08 -13.30 7.40
C ARG A 194 -0.32 -13.06 7.94
N PHE A 195 -1.13 -12.23 7.28
CA PHE A 195 -2.35 -11.70 7.88
C PHE A 195 -3.57 -12.62 7.81
N LEU A 196 -3.60 -13.58 6.89
CA LEU A 196 -4.69 -14.57 6.74
C LEU A 196 -4.21 -15.98 7.05
N GLN A 197 -3.37 -16.11 8.08
CA GLN A 197 -2.90 -17.38 8.67
C GLN A 197 -2.91 -17.24 10.20
N PRO A 198 -3.18 -18.31 10.96
CA PRO A 198 -3.10 -18.26 12.42
C PRO A 198 -1.71 -17.92 12.96
N GLU A 199 -0.66 -18.43 12.29
CA GLU A 199 0.74 -18.17 12.61
C GLU A 199 1.42 -17.52 11.39
N GLY A 200 1.36 -16.19 11.34
CA GLY A 200 1.90 -15.43 10.23
C GLY A 200 3.42 -15.44 10.16
N ALA A 201 3.98 -15.58 8.96
CA ALA A 201 5.42 -15.53 8.75
C ALA A 201 6.01 -14.14 9.03
N GLU A 202 7.29 -14.11 9.43
CA GLU A 202 8.02 -12.88 9.67
C GLU A 202 8.41 -12.20 8.35
N TYR A 203 8.40 -10.86 8.35
CA TYR A 203 8.68 -10.07 7.13
C TYR A 203 10.05 -10.35 6.53
N PHE A 204 11.05 -10.60 7.37
CA PHE A 204 12.39 -10.93 6.88
C PHE A 204 12.38 -12.22 6.05
N ASP A 205 11.72 -13.25 6.55
CA ASP A 205 11.68 -14.56 5.91
C ASP A 205 10.90 -14.50 4.58
N MET A 206 9.77 -13.79 4.58
CA MET A 206 8.99 -13.55 3.35
C MET A 206 9.76 -12.77 2.28
N ILE A 207 10.57 -11.78 2.66
CA ILE A 207 11.28 -10.92 1.69
C ILE A 207 12.62 -11.54 1.24
N TYR A 208 13.39 -12.11 2.17
CA TYR A 208 14.79 -12.48 1.95
C TYR A 208 15.05 -13.98 1.88
N GLN A 209 14.20 -14.81 2.50
CA GLN A 209 14.39 -16.27 2.56
C GLN A 209 13.48 -17.02 1.58
N GLY A 210 12.60 -16.32 0.88
CA GLY A 210 11.70 -16.93 -0.11
C GLY A 210 10.66 -17.85 0.54
N THR A 211 10.26 -17.57 1.79
CA THR A 211 9.16 -18.26 2.44
C THR A 211 7.92 -18.17 1.55
N GLY A 212 7.29 -19.30 1.27
CA GLY A 212 6.03 -19.35 0.53
C GLY A 212 4.83 -19.10 1.46
N TYR A 213 3.65 -18.95 0.88
CA TYR A 213 2.38 -18.96 1.61
C TYR A 213 1.48 -20.06 1.08
N ARG A 214 0.47 -20.45 1.88
CA ARG A 214 -0.54 -21.41 1.45
C ARG A 214 -1.73 -20.65 0.85
N ALA A 215 -2.28 -21.19 -0.24
CA ALA A 215 -3.51 -20.67 -0.80
C ALA A 215 -4.63 -20.66 0.26
N LEU A 216 -5.49 -19.65 0.20
CA LEU A 216 -6.56 -19.45 1.18
C LEU A 216 -7.54 -20.63 1.15
N ASP A 217 -7.72 -21.31 2.27
CA ASP A 217 -8.75 -22.35 2.43
C ASP A 217 -9.95 -21.78 3.20
N THR A 218 -11.06 -21.62 2.49
CA THR A 218 -12.31 -21.10 3.06
C THR A 218 -13.05 -22.12 3.92
N ASN A 219 -12.63 -23.39 3.91
CA ASN A 219 -13.15 -24.39 4.83
C ASN A 219 -12.40 -24.41 6.17
N ASP A 220 -11.26 -23.71 6.25
CA ASP A 220 -10.53 -23.53 7.49
C ASP A 220 -11.22 -22.45 8.33
N GLN A 221 -11.85 -22.86 9.42
CA GLN A 221 -12.56 -21.95 10.31
C GLN A 221 -11.63 -20.89 10.92
N SER A 222 -10.35 -21.20 11.12
CA SER A 222 -9.39 -20.25 11.69
C SER A 222 -9.17 -19.04 10.76
N VAL A 223 -9.15 -19.26 9.44
CA VAL A 223 -9.08 -18.19 8.43
C VAL A 223 -10.33 -17.31 8.49
N MET A 224 -11.50 -17.94 8.61
CA MET A 224 -12.77 -17.23 8.71
C MET A 224 -12.88 -16.42 10.01
N ASP A 225 -12.28 -16.91 11.09
CA ASP A 225 -12.25 -16.21 12.38
C ASP A 225 -11.35 -14.97 12.33
N ILE A 226 -10.19 -15.05 11.66
CA ILE A 226 -9.28 -13.91 11.43
C ILE A 226 -9.95 -12.77 10.65
N LEU A 227 -10.87 -13.10 9.74
CA LEU A 227 -11.60 -12.12 8.93
C LEU A 227 -12.74 -11.41 9.68
N ARG A 228 -12.92 -11.68 10.97
CA ARG A 228 -13.97 -11.06 11.78
C ARG A 228 -13.53 -9.71 12.33
N TYR A 229 -14.50 -8.85 12.61
CA TYR A 229 -14.24 -7.57 13.27
C TYR A 229 -13.51 -7.77 14.60
N GLY A 230 -12.41 -7.04 14.79
CA GLY A 230 -11.55 -7.15 15.96
C GLY A 230 -10.37 -8.11 15.78
N GLU A 231 -10.46 -9.07 14.86
CA GLU A 231 -9.43 -10.09 14.62
C GLU A 231 -8.53 -9.77 13.41
N ILE A 232 -8.99 -8.94 12.47
CA ILE A 232 -8.19 -8.53 11.31
C ILE A 232 -7.01 -7.67 11.78
N GLU A 233 -5.81 -8.23 11.78
CA GLU A 233 -4.59 -7.60 12.29
C GLU A 233 -4.21 -6.31 11.53
N ASN A 234 -4.42 -6.27 10.21
CA ASN A 234 -3.94 -5.19 9.38
C ASN A 234 -4.90 -4.80 8.24
N ASN A 235 -5.00 -3.48 8.00
CA ASN A 235 -5.80 -2.89 6.94
C ASN A 235 -5.37 -3.31 5.53
N LEU A 236 -4.18 -3.88 5.36
CA LEU A 236 -3.74 -4.43 4.08
C LEU A 236 -4.70 -5.49 3.56
N VAL A 237 -5.38 -6.25 4.43
CA VAL A 237 -6.40 -7.23 3.99
C VAL A 237 -7.52 -6.54 3.20
N PHE A 238 -8.01 -5.40 3.68
CA PHE A 238 -9.03 -4.62 3.00
C PHE A 238 -8.49 -3.91 1.76
N ASN A 239 -7.36 -3.19 1.89
CA ASN A 239 -6.82 -2.41 0.78
C ASN A 239 -6.31 -3.30 -0.37
N TYR A 240 -5.82 -4.51 -0.07
CA TYR A 240 -5.48 -5.49 -1.09
C TYR A 240 -6.71 -6.06 -1.77
N LEU A 241 -7.79 -6.34 -1.03
CA LEU A 241 -9.07 -6.70 -1.64
C LEU A 241 -9.59 -5.58 -2.55
N ASP A 242 -9.53 -4.32 -2.13
CA ASP A 242 -9.90 -3.18 -2.98
C ASP A 242 -9.00 -3.08 -4.22
N TYR A 243 -7.72 -3.43 -4.12
CA TYR A 243 -6.82 -3.49 -5.28
C TYR A 243 -7.24 -4.60 -6.26
N LEU A 244 -7.65 -5.77 -5.76
CA LEU A 244 -8.15 -6.86 -6.59
C LEU A 244 -9.49 -6.51 -7.24
N LEU A 245 -10.42 -5.89 -6.50
CA LEU A 245 -11.68 -5.36 -7.03
C LEU A 245 -11.43 -4.34 -8.13
N TRP A 246 -10.45 -3.46 -7.94
CA TRP A 246 -10.03 -2.50 -8.97
C TRP A 246 -9.52 -3.22 -10.22
N CYS A 247 -8.63 -4.21 -10.07
CA CYS A 247 -8.12 -4.98 -11.21
C CYS A 247 -9.23 -5.71 -11.98
N ASP A 248 -10.07 -6.48 -11.28
CA ASP A 248 -11.19 -7.22 -11.87
C ASP A 248 -12.18 -6.26 -12.58
N GLY A 249 -12.42 -5.10 -11.97
CA GLY A 249 -13.26 -4.05 -12.56
C GLY A 249 -12.68 -3.50 -13.85
N ILE A 250 -11.39 -3.12 -13.87
CA ILE A 250 -10.73 -2.63 -15.09
C ILE A 250 -10.80 -3.68 -16.22
N GLU A 251 -10.56 -4.96 -15.92
CA GLU A 251 -10.64 -6.05 -16.89
C GLU A 251 -12.07 -6.27 -17.42
N SER A 252 -13.09 -6.00 -16.61
CA SER A 252 -14.51 -6.23 -16.93
C SER A 252 -15.23 -5.02 -17.55
N GLY A 253 -14.52 -3.93 -17.85
CA GLY A 253 -15.12 -2.70 -18.36
C GLY A 253 -15.75 -1.83 -17.26
N ALA A 254 -14.97 -1.57 -16.21
CA ALA A 254 -15.34 -0.79 -15.03
C ALA A 254 -16.05 0.53 -15.33
N ASP A 255 -16.93 0.93 -14.40
CA ASP A 255 -17.48 2.28 -14.39
C ASP A 255 -16.43 3.34 -13.97
N ALA A 256 -16.83 4.61 -14.04
CA ALA A 256 -15.95 5.73 -13.71
C ALA A 256 -15.54 5.77 -12.23
N VAL A 257 -16.30 5.15 -11.31
CA VAL A 257 -15.98 5.11 -9.88
C VAL A 257 -14.80 4.18 -9.65
N ILE A 258 -14.84 2.99 -10.24
CA ILE A 258 -13.74 2.02 -10.15
C ILE A 258 -12.51 2.56 -10.89
N ASN A 259 -12.68 3.06 -12.12
CA ASN A 259 -11.55 3.53 -12.93
C ASN A 259 -10.76 4.66 -12.22
N GLN A 260 -11.47 5.61 -11.61
CA GLN A 260 -10.85 6.79 -10.97
C GLN A 260 -10.55 6.60 -9.48
N PHE A 261 -10.74 5.40 -8.93
CA PHE A 261 -10.51 5.12 -7.51
C PHE A 261 -9.05 5.36 -7.11
N GLU A 262 -8.85 5.96 -5.93
CA GLU A 262 -7.53 6.20 -5.34
C GLU A 262 -7.46 5.79 -3.88
N PHE A 263 -6.37 5.10 -3.52
CA PHE A 263 -6.09 4.75 -2.14
C PHE A 263 -5.73 5.98 -1.30
N THR A 264 -6.36 6.11 -0.15
CA THR A 264 -6.09 7.18 0.81
C THR A 264 -5.91 6.60 2.21
N PHE A 265 -5.33 7.37 3.12
CA PHE A 265 -5.19 6.92 4.51
C PHE A 265 -6.56 6.75 5.16
N ARG A 266 -6.94 5.50 5.41
CA ARG A 266 -8.19 5.09 6.06
C ARG A 266 -7.84 3.95 7.00
N SER A 267 -8.22 4.09 8.26
CA SER A 267 -7.84 3.15 9.33
C SER A 267 -9.00 2.70 10.19
N SER A 268 -10.21 3.19 9.90
CA SER A 268 -11.39 2.87 10.68
C SER A 268 -12.20 1.78 9.98
N VAL A 269 -12.31 0.62 10.61
CA VAL A 269 -13.25 -0.42 10.19
C VAL A 269 -14.66 0.00 10.62
N GLU A 270 -15.57 0.04 9.65
CA GLU A 270 -16.98 0.38 9.81
C GLU A 270 -17.85 -0.83 9.52
N HIS A 271 -18.93 -0.98 10.28
CA HIS A 271 -19.97 -1.97 10.02
C HIS A 271 -21.05 -1.36 9.14
N PHE A 272 -21.34 -1.91 7.96
CA PHE A 272 -22.37 -1.34 7.09
C PHE A 272 -23.77 -1.44 7.73
N TYR A 273 -24.11 -2.60 8.30
CA TYR A 273 -25.16 -2.75 9.29
C TYR A 273 -24.64 -2.35 10.69
N PRO A 274 -25.24 -1.36 11.37
CA PRO A 274 -24.68 -0.79 12.59
C PRO A 274 -24.70 -1.75 13.79
N GLN A 275 -23.70 -1.64 14.67
CA GLN A 275 -23.63 -2.42 15.92
C GLN A 275 -24.69 -1.98 16.95
N HIS A 276 -24.96 -0.68 16.98
CA HIS A 276 -25.95 -0.03 17.85
C HIS A 276 -26.99 0.68 16.97
N PRO A 277 -27.90 -0.07 16.33
CA PRO A 277 -28.93 0.53 15.50
C PRO A 277 -29.82 1.47 16.34
N LEU A 278 -30.29 2.56 15.71
CA LEU A 278 -31.26 3.47 16.34
C LEU A 278 -32.56 2.76 16.74
N ASP A 279 -33.29 3.36 17.69
CA ASP A 279 -34.53 2.81 18.23
C ASP A 279 -35.52 2.38 17.14
N GLY A 280 -36.10 1.19 17.30
CA GLY A 280 -37.04 0.59 16.35
C GLY A 280 -36.42 -0.31 15.29
N HIS A 281 -35.09 -0.38 15.20
CA HIS A 281 -34.40 -1.30 14.30
C HIS A 281 -33.88 -2.55 15.03
N LYS A 282 -33.88 -3.69 14.32
CA LYS A 282 -33.44 -4.99 14.86
C LYS A 282 -31.92 -5.00 15.11
N LYS A 283 -31.49 -5.46 16.28
CA LYS A 283 -30.08 -5.77 16.52
C LYS A 283 -29.72 -7.13 15.92
N LEU A 284 -28.63 -7.18 15.16
CA LEU A 284 -28.07 -8.45 14.67
C LEU A 284 -27.25 -9.12 15.76
N ASP A 285 -27.19 -10.45 15.71
CA ASP A 285 -26.28 -11.21 16.58
C ASP A 285 -24.82 -10.94 16.21
N ASN A 286 -23.92 -10.96 17.19
CA ASN A 286 -22.49 -10.69 16.96
C ASN A 286 -21.86 -11.68 15.97
N SER A 287 -22.35 -12.93 15.92
CA SER A 287 -21.90 -13.94 14.96
C SER A 287 -22.10 -13.50 13.51
N GLU A 288 -23.17 -12.74 13.25
CA GLU A 288 -23.56 -12.21 11.94
C GLU A 288 -23.05 -10.80 11.68
N LEU A 289 -23.11 -9.94 12.70
CA LEU A 289 -22.75 -8.53 12.63
C LEU A 289 -21.27 -8.31 12.29
N HIS A 290 -20.39 -9.12 12.87
CA HIS A 290 -18.93 -8.98 12.77
C HIS A 290 -18.30 -9.72 11.59
N ARG A 291 -19.13 -10.24 10.68
CA ARG A 291 -18.67 -10.91 9.45
C ARG A 291 -18.02 -9.94 8.49
N PHE A 292 -17.02 -10.41 7.76
CA PHE A 292 -16.25 -9.63 6.79
C PHE A 292 -17.15 -8.99 5.72
N GLY A 293 -18.23 -9.68 5.35
CA GLY A 293 -19.25 -9.17 4.43
C GLY A 293 -19.88 -7.85 4.89
N ASN A 294 -19.91 -7.57 6.19
CA ASN A 294 -20.47 -6.35 6.77
C ASN A 294 -19.41 -5.27 7.07
N LEU A 295 -18.12 -5.52 6.81
CA LEU A 295 -17.02 -4.62 7.18
C LEU A 295 -16.43 -3.91 5.97
N CYS A 296 -16.11 -2.63 6.11
CA CYS A 296 -15.31 -1.87 5.15
C CYS A 296 -14.43 -0.83 5.86
N LEU A 297 -13.41 -0.32 5.17
CA LEU A 297 -12.63 0.81 5.69
C LEU A 297 -13.28 2.13 5.29
N ILE A 298 -13.29 3.08 6.23
CA ILE A 298 -13.63 4.47 5.99
C ILE A 298 -12.76 5.39 6.84
N SER A 299 -12.90 6.71 6.66
CA SER A 299 -12.20 7.68 7.51
C SER A 299 -12.81 7.69 8.93
N HIS A 300 -11.99 7.97 9.96
CA HIS A 300 -12.48 8.09 11.34
C HIS A 300 -13.61 9.13 11.50
N SER A 301 -13.51 10.25 10.78
CA SER A 301 -14.54 11.30 10.78
C SER A 301 -15.89 10.79 10.25
N LYS A 302 -15.86 10.03 9.15
CA LYS A 302 -17.08 9.40 8.60
C LYS A 302 -17.60 8.31 9.53
N ASN A 303 -16.72 7.50 10.12
CA ASN A 303 -17.13 6.43 11.04
C ASN A 303 -17.88 6.96 12.26
N SER A 304 -17.37 8.05 12.85
CA SER A 304 -18.00 8.70 13.98
C SER A 304 -19.43 9.18 13.66
N LYS A 305 -19.69 9.60 12.42
CA LYS A 305 -21.01 10.07 11.96
C LYS A 305 -21.98 8.95 11.59
N LEU A 306 -21.48 7.80 11.12
CA LEU A 306 -22.29 6.73 10.51
C LEU A 306 -22.50 5.51 11.41
N SER A 307 -21.78 5.42 12.53
CA SER A 307 -21.75 4.27 13.44
C SER A 307 -23.11 3.60 13.73
N ASN A 308 -24.17 4.40 13.95
CA ASN A 308 -25.50 3.91 14.36
C ASN A 308 -26.55 3.92 13.24
N VAL A 309 -26.23 4.47 12.06
CA VAL A 309 -27.22 4.66 11.00
C VAL A 309 -27.40 3.39 10.17
N GLN A 310 -28.58 3.19 9.61
CA GLN A 310 -28.91 2.00 8.80
C GLN A 310 -28.21 2.00 7.44
N PRO A 311 -28.02 0.84 6.80
CA PRO A 311 -27.41 0.72 5.47
C PRO A 311 -27.98 1.66 4.40
N SER A 312 -29.31 1.85 4.37
CA SER A 312 -29.98 2.78 3.45
C SER A 312 -29.54 4.24 3.65
N ALA A 313 -29.40 4.67 4.90
CA ALA A 313 -28.89 6.00 5.24
C ALA A 313 -27.39 6.13 4.94
N LYS A 314 -26.58 5.08 5.15
CA LYS A 314 -25.16 5.06 4.76
C LYS A 314 -25.01 5.21 3.25
N ARG A 315 -25.77 4.44 2.46
CA ARG A 315 -25.83 4.61 1.01
C ARG A 315 -26.12 6.06 0.64
N ASP A 316 -27.16 6.66 1.23
CA ASP A 316 -27.54 8.03 0.90
C ASP A 316 -26.44 9.04 1.25
N HIS A 317 -25.72 8.84 2.35
CA HIS A 317 -24.55 9.63 2.73
C HIS A 317 -23.41 9.53 1.69
N PHE A 318 -23.18 8.35 1.11
CA PHE A 318 -22.11 8.14 0.14
C PHE A 318 -22.48 8.49 -1.31
N LYS A 319 -23.73 8.87 -1.60
CA LYS A 319 -24.16 9.24 -2.98
C LYS A 319 -23.29 10.33 -3.60
N ALA A 320 -22.99 11.40 -2.86
CA ALA A 320 -22.15 12.48 -3.36
C ALA A 320 -20.73 11.97 -3.66
N ALA A 321 -20.13 11.22 -2.73
CA ALA A 321 -18.80 10.65 -2.93
C ALA A 321 -18.74 9.68 -4.12
N ILE A 322 -19.80 8.91 -4.39
CA ILE A 322 -19.89 8.05 -5.57
C ILE A 322 -19.95 8.88 -6.85
N ASN A 323 -20.81 9.91 -6.90
CA ASN A 323 -20.93 10.79 -8.06
C ASN A 323 -19.61 11.53 -8.36
N ASP A 324 -18.90 11.93 -7.30
CA ASP A 324 -17.61 12.61 -7.36
C ASP A 324 -16.43 11.63 -7.46
N ARG A 325 -16.68 10.31 -7.53
CA ARG A 325 -15.66 9.24 -7.67
C ARG A 325 -14.60 9.26 -6.56
N SER A 326 -15.02 9.68 -5.37
CA SER A 326 -14.21 9.83 -4.15
C SER A 326 -14.69 8.89 -3.03
N ILE A 327 -15.26 7.74 -3.40
CA ILE A 327 -15.66 6.70 -2.46
C ILE A 327 -14.44 6.19 -1.68
N ASP A 328 -14.62 5.87 -0.39
CA ASP A 328 -13.47 5.51 0.47
C ASP A 328 -12.86 4.15 0.11
N THR A 329 -13.69 3.18 -0.28
CA THR A 329 -13.28 1.81 -0.65
C THR A 329 -14.19 1.26 -1.74
N LEU A 330 -13.65 0.37 -2.57
CA LEU A 330 -14.43 -0.34 -3.59
C LEU A 330 -15.31 -1.42 -2.94
N LYS A 331 -14.88 -2.01 -1.83
CA LYS A 331 -15.68 -2.92 -1.04
C LYS A 331 -16.98 -2.27 -0.54
N LEU A 332 -16.93 -1.01 -0.08
CA LEU A 332 -18.14 -0.26 0.28
C LEU A 332 -19.01 0.04 -0.94
N TYR A 333 -18.39 0.33 -2.08
CA TYR A 333 -19.11 0.54 -3.33
C TYR A 333 -19.92 -0.71 -3.72
N GLU A 334 -19.31 -1.90 -3.68
CA GLU A 334 -19.98 -3.19 -3.90
C GLU A 334 -21.14 -3.44 -2.92
N MET A 335 -20.96 -3.14 -1.62
CA MET A 335 -22.06 -3.22 -0.64
C MET A 335 -23.24 -2.33 -1.02
N ILE A 336 -22.96 -1.11 -1.47
CA ILE A 336 -23.99 -0.15 -1.90
C ILE A 336 -24.71 -0.65 -3.15
N GLN A 337 -23.99 -1.18 -4.14
CA GLN A 337 -24.59 -1.75 -5.34
C GLN A 337 -25.48 -2.96 -5.02
N HIS A 338 -25.02 -3.84 -4.13
CA HIS A 338 -25.80 -4.98 -3.68
C HIS A 338 -27.07 -4.52 -2.92
N LEU A 339 -26.98 -3.52 -2.05
CA LEU A 339 -28.15 -2.93 -1.41
C LEU A 339 -29.12 -2.32 -2.44
N ASN A 340 -28.63 -1.64 -3.48
CA ASN A 340 -29.48 -1.09 -4.54
C ASN A 340 -30.22 -2.18 -5.31
N ASN A 341 -29.55 -3.30 -5.60
CA ASN A 341 -30.11 -4.41 -6.37
C ASN A 341 -31.11 -5.25 -5.56
N SER A 342 -30.84 -5.46 -4.26
CA SER A 342 -31.66 -6.32 -3.41
C SER A 342 -32.78 -5.55 -2.67
N GLY A 343 -32.61 -4.24 -2.47
CA GLY A 343 -33.54 -3.40 -1.71
C GLY A 343 -33.41 -3.52 -0.18
N GLU A 344 -32.56 -4.40 0.33
CA GLU A 344 -32.36 -4.62 1.76
C GLU A 344 -30.90 -5.00 2.08
N TRP A 345 -30.50 -4.85 3.35
CA TRP A 345 -29.21 -5.32 3.83
C TRP A 345 -29.38 -5.97 5.20
N GLY A 346 -29.43 -7.30 5.21
CA GLY A 346 -29.51 -8.11 6.41
C GLY A 346 -28.52 -9.28 6.37
N VAL A 347 -28.77 -10.28 7.22
CA VAL A 347 -27.87 -11.45 7.37
C VAL A 347 -27.59 -12.13 6.03
N LYS A 348 -28.61 -12.32 5.19
CA LYS A 348 -28.44 -12.96 3.88
C LYS A 348 -27.45 -12.20 2.98
N GLN A 349 -27.62 -10.88 2.84
CA GLN A 349 -26.75 -10.05 2.01
C GLN A 349 -25.32 -9.95 2.58
N ILE A 350 -25.20 -9.93 3.91
CA ILE A 350 -23.89 -9.98 4.59
C ILE A 350 -23.14 -11.26 4.21
N HIS A 351 -23.79 -12.43 4.29
CA HIS A 351 -23.18 -13.71 3.90
C HIS A 351 -22.82 -13.77 2.42
N GLU A 352 -23.72 -13.30 1.56
CA GLU A 352 -23.50 -13.32 0.12
C GLU A 352 -22.33 -12.42 -0.28
N HIS A 353 -22.25 -11.22 0.29
CA HIS A 353 -21.13 -10.31 0.07
C HIS A 353 -19.83 -10.86 0.68
N GLU A 354 -19.87 -11.46 1.89
CA GLU A 354 -18.71 -12.14 2.49
C GLU A 354 -18.13 -13.19 1.55
N ARG A 355 -18.99 -14.07 1.02
CA ARG A 355 -18.59 -15.10 0.07
C ARG A 355 -17.97 -14.52 -1.21
N GLN A 356 -18.56 -13.46 -1.77
CA GLN A 356 -18.03 -12.81 -2.96
C GLN A 356 -16.61 -12.26 -2.72
N MET A 357 -16.41 -11.52 -1.63
CA MET A 357 -15.11 -10.92 -1.31
C MET A 357 -14.04 -11.98 -1.02
N ILE A 358 -14.40 -13.04 -0.32
CA ILE A 358 -13.47 -14.13 0.02
C ILE A 358 -13.11 -14.94 -1.23
N GLU A 359 -14.02 -15.16 -2.17
CA GLU A 359 -13.70 -15.87 -3.42
C GLU A 359 -12.71 -15.07 -4.30
N ILE A 360 -12.74 -13.73 -4.26
CA ILE A 360 -11.73 -12.89 -4.93
C ILE A 360 -10.35 -13.12 -4.30
N LEU A 361 -10.25 -13.03 -2.97
CA LEU A 361 -9.00 -13.30 -2.24
C LEU A 361 -8.48 -14.72 -2.49
N LYS A 362 -9.38 -15.70 -2.47
CA LYS A 362 -9.05 -17.11 -2.72
C LYS A 362 -8.53 -17.34 -4.13
N LYS A 363 -9.17 -16.75 -5.16
CA LYS A 363 -8.72 -16.83 -6.55
C LYS A 363 -7.30 -16.29 -6.67
N ASP A 364 -7.02 -15.11 -6.13
CA ASP A 364 -5.69 -14.49 -6.20
C ASP A 364 -4.63 -15.29 -5.42
N SER A 365 -4.97 -15.82 -4.24
CA SER A 365 -4.05 -16.66 -3.45
C SER A 365 -3.59 -17.93 -4.19
N LYS A 366 -4.43 -18.48 -5.08
CA LYS A 366 -4.08 -19.67 -5.88
C LYS A 366 -3.19 -19.32 -7.06
N THR A 367 -3.36 -18.13 -7.64
CA THR A 367 -2.54 -17.66 -8.75
C THR A 367 -1.07 -17.59 -8.34
N GLY A 368 -0.78 -17.02 -7.17
CA GLY A 368 0.60 -16.85 -6.72
C GLY A 368 1.18 -17.98 -5.86
N ALA A 369 0.42 -19.02 -5.51
CA ALA A 369 0.93 -20.19 -4.79
C ALA A 369 1.36 -21.34 -5.74
N ASN A 370 0.88 -21.31 -6.99
CA ASN A 370 1.19 -22.31 -8.02
C ASN A 370 2.19 -21.81 -9.09
N GLY A 371 2.67 -20.58 -8.97
CA GLY A 371 3.72 -19.97 -9.80
C GLY A 371 4.79 -19.39 -8.91
#